data_AF-A0A1H9C6U3-F1
#
_entry.id   AF-A0A1H9C6U3-F1
#
_cell.length_a   1.000
_cell.length_b   1.000
_cell.length_c   1.000
_cell.angle_alpha   90.00
_cell.angle_beta   90.00
_cell.angle_gamma   90.00
#
_symmetry.space_group_name_H-M   'P 1'
#
loop_
_entity.id
_entity.type
_entity.pdbx_description
1 polymer ?
#
loop_
_entity_poly.entity_id
_entity_poly.type
_entity_poly.pdbx_seq_one_letter_code
_entity_poly.pdbx_strand_id
1 'polypeptide(L)'
;MIFRPTLFAIAAPLLCLSSFAAAQEPAAPAYDPAPFLSSMVALRTAAVTCEPFVAASPATRTAAIPAFFKTLNQDLPDLVDGETQKSLNIFVGAQAAQLCRDKLDAAYAAYGAQSAIYLNSKPADWPDPPEISNAPWCSSEYCLEF
;
A
#
# COMPACT_ATOMS: atom_id res chain seq x y z
N MET A 1 66.30 -43.20 47.29
CA MET A 1 65.12 -43.22 48.18
C MET A 1 64.05 -42.32 47.60
N ILE A 2 62.78 -42.68 47.79
CA ILE A 2 61.61 -41.82 47.53
C ILE A 2 61.56 -40.70 48.59
N PHE A 3 61.14 -39.47 48.24
CA PHE A 3 60.07 -38.73 48.93
C PHE A 3 59.75 -37.37 48.27
N ARG A 4 58.44 -37.07 48.15
CA ARG A 4 57.84 -35.74 47.90
C ARG A 4 58.00 -34.86 49.15
N PRO A 5 58.10 -33.52 49.05
CA PRO A 5 56.92 -32.63 48.90
C PRO A 5 57.17 -31.55 47.81
N THR A 6 56.40 -30.47 47.60
CA THR A 6 55.24 -29.87 48.29
C THR A 6 54.24 -29.29 47.27
N LEU A 7 53.04 -28.89 47.72
CA LEU A 7 52.12 -28.01 47.00
C LEU A 7 52.60 -26.54 47.01
N PHE A 8 52.21 -25.77 45.98
CA PHE A 8 51.63 -24.44 46.20
C PHE A 8 50.44 -24.23 45.25
N ALA A 9 49.32 -23.78 45.81
CA ALA A 9 48.08 -23.55 45.07
C ALA A 9 47.93 -22.06 44.74
N ILE A 10 47.42 -21.76 43.55
CA ILE A 10 46.84 -20.45 43.23
C ILE A 10 45.48 -20.71 42.58
N ALA A 11 44.44 -20.80 43.41
CA ALA A 11 43.06 -20.83 42.94
C ALA A 11 42.64 -19.40 42.58
N ALA A 12 42.72 -19.04 41.30
CA ALA A 12 42.07 -17.83 40.80
C ALA A 12 40.59 -18.15 40.54
N PRO A 13 39.62 -17.52 41.23
CA PRO A 13 38.22 -17.65 40.87
C PRO A 13 38.02 -16.90 39.54
N LEU A 14 37.89 -17.65 38.45
CA LEU A 14 37.39 -17.10 37.19
C LEU A 14 35.91 -16.72 37.43
N LEU A 15 35.71 -15.46 37.83
CA LEU A 15 34.41 -14.82 37.78
C LEU A 15 34.04 -14.67 36.31
N CYS A 16 33.41 -15.70 35.76
CA CYS A 16 32.65 -15.61 34.53
C CYS A 16 31.51 -14.62 34.78
N LEU A 17 31.81 -13.34 34.56
CA LEU A 17 30.82 -12.31 34.32
C LEU A 17 30.09 -12.72 33.04
N SER A 18 28.99 -13.44 33.22
CA SER A 18 28.01 -13.69 32.18
C SER A 18 27.46 -12.36 31.72
N SER A 19 28.13 -11.75 30.74
CA SER A 19 27.58 -10.64 29.97
C SER A 19 26.31 -11.15 29.32
N PHE A 20 25.18 -10.90 29.97
CA PHE A 20 23.87 -10.90 29.35
C PHE A 20 23.85 -9.75 28.33
N ALA A 21 24.50 -9.98 27.19
CA ALA A 21 24.20 -9.27 25.98
C ALA A 21 22.76 -9.62 25.63
N ALA A 22 21.83 -8.81 26.15
CA ALA A 22 20.47 -8.78 25.67
C ALA A 22 20.58 -8.51 24.17
N ALA A 23 20.34 -9.54 23.36
CA ALA A 23 20.17 -9.37 21.93
C ALA A 23 18.96 -8.44 21.79
N GLN A 24 19.22 -7.17 21.51
CA GLN A 24 18.17 -6.22 21.19
C GLN A 24 17.57 -6.72 19.88
N GLU A 25 16.43 -7.38 19.99
CA GLU A 25 15.64 -7.83 18.86
C GLU A 25 15.45 -6.62 17.95
N PRO A 26 15.86 -6.68 16.67
CA PRO A 26 15.85 -5.52 15.81
C PRO A 26 14.41 -5.02 15.74
N ALA A 27 14.19 -3.78 16.20
CA ALA A 27 12.87 -3.18 16.23
C ALA A 27 12.23 -3.33 14.84
N ALA A 28 11.00 -3.84 14.81
CA ALA A 28 10.29 -4.05 13.56
C ALA A 28 10.33 -2.77 12.71
N PRO A 29 10.61 -2.86 11.40
CA PRO A 29 10.72 -1.68 10.57
C PRO A 29 9.42 -0.87 10.66
N ALA A 30 9.56 0.45 10.82
CA ALA A 30 8.41 1.35 10.85
C ALA A 30 7.58 1.16 9.57
N TYR A 31 6.25 1.17 9.72
CA TYR A 31 5.34 0.97 8.60
C TYR A 31 5.56 2.01 7.50
N ASP A 32 5.77 1.56 6.26
CA ASP A 32 5.86 2.41 5.08
C ASP A 32 4.45 2.56 4.45
N PRO A 33 3.86 3.77 4.46
CA PRO A 33 2.57 4.05 3.85
C PRO A 33 2.63 4.27 2.34
N ALA A 34 3.82 4.43 1.73
CA ALA A 34 3.95 4.81 0.33
C ALA A 34 3.27 3.84 -0.67
N PRO A 35 3.32 2.50 -0.49
CA PRO A 35 2.58 1.57 -1.34
C PRO A 35 1.06 1.76 -1.27
N PHE A 36 0.53 2.09 -0.09
CA PHE A 36 -0.90 2.37 0.09
C PHE A 36 -1.31 3.71 -0.51
N LEU A 37 -0.58 4.79 -0.21
CA LEU A 37 -0.87 6.12 -0.74
C LEU A 37 -0.76 6.15 -2.28
N SER A 38 0.26 5.49 -2.86
CA SER A 38 0.40 5.36 -4.31
C SER A 38 -0.73 4.53 -4.95
N SER A 39 -1.24 3.49 -4.28
CA SER A 39 -2.42 2.75 -4.77
C SER A 39 -3.70 3.61 -4.79
N MET A 40 -3.90 4.49 -3.81
CA MET A 40 -5.01 5.44 -3.81
C MET A 40 -4.89 6.47 -4.94
N VAL A 41 -3.69 7.03 -5.16
CA VAL A 41 -3.43 7.93 -6.28
C VAL A 41 -3.70 7.21 -7.60
N ALA A 42 -3.16 6.00 -7.81
CA ALA A 42 -3.35 5.24 -9.04
C ALA A 42 -4.84 4.93 -9.32
N LEU A 43 -5.60 4.49 -8.31
CA LEU A 43 -7.04 4.26 -8.42
C LEU A 43 -7.81 5.55 -8.73
N ARG A 44 -7.49 6.65 -8.06
CA ARG A 44 -8.11 7.94 -8.33
C ARG A 44 -7.79 8.45 -9.74
N THR A 45 -6.55 8.29 -10.18
CA THR A 45 -6.10 8.69 -11.52
C THR A 45 -6.78 7.86 -12.61
N ALA A 46 -6.86 6.54 -12.44
CA ALA A 46 -7.63 5.68 -13.34
C ALA A 46 -9.10 6.11 -13.40
N ALA A 47 -9.72 6.38 -12.24
CA ALA A 47 -11.11 6.82 -12.14
C ALA A 47 -11.41 8.14 -12.86
N VAL A 48 -10.59 9.18 -12.67
CA VAL A 48 -10.78 10.46 -13.36
C VAL A 48 -10.47 10.35 -14.86
N THR A 49 -9.44 9.58 -15.23
CA THR A 49 -9.06 9.37 -16.63
C THR A 49 -10.14 8.60 -17.42
N CYS A 50 -10.82 7.66 -16.76
CA CYS A 50 -11.81 6.77 -17.37
C CYS A 50 -13.28 7.21 -17.25
N GLU A 51 -13.59 8.26 -16.47
CA GLU A 51 -14.96 8.81 -16.34
C GLU A 51 -15.68 9.02 -17.69
N PRO A 52 -15.04 9.49 -18.78
CA PRO A 52 -15.72 9.68 -20.07
C PRO A 52 -16.06 8.38 -20.83
N PHE A 53 -15.53 7.24 -20.39
CA PHE A 53 -15.50 5.98 -21.15
C PHE A 53 -16.19 4.80 -20.46
N VAL A 54 -16.76 4.98 -19.25
CA VAL A 54 -17.55 3.96 -18.56
C VAL A 54 -18.71 4.60 -17.79
N ALA A 55 -19.89 3.98 -17.83
CA ALA A 55 -21.13 4.61 -17.37
C ALA A 55 -21.28 4.77 -15.84
N ALA A 56 -20.57 3.97 -15.02
CA ALA A 56 -20.87 3.85 -13.59
C ALA A 56 -20.16 4.89 -12.68
N SER A 57 -19.77 6.03 -13.24
CA SER A 57 -19.06 7.16 -12.60
C SER A 57 -17.93 6.79 -11.62
N PRO A 58 -16.82 6.19 -12.10
CA PRO A 58 -15.64 5.91 -11.28
C PRO A 58 -15.12 7.11 -10.46
N ALA A 59 -15.16 8.32 -11.03
CA ALA A 59 -14.72 9.54 -10.37
C ALA A 59 -15.63 9.94 -9.20
N THR A 60 -16.92 9.58 -9.22
CA THR A 60 -17.79 9.77 -8.06
C THR A 60 -17.47 8.73 -6.98
N ARG A 61 -17.28 7.45 -7.37
CA ARG A 61 -16.96 6.35 -6.45
C ARG A 61 -15.64 6.53 -5.68
N THR A 62 -14.70 7.30 -6.24
CA THR A 62 -13.38 7.57 -5.65
C THR A 62 -13.27 8.97 -5.01
N ALA A 63 -14.37 9.70 -4.86
CA ALA A 63 -14.39 11.09 -4.38
C ALA A 63 -13.93 11.29 -2.92
N ALA A 64 -13.85 10.23 -2.12
CA ALA A 64 -13.32 10.29 -0.75
C ALA A 64 -11.78 10.37 -0.68
N ILE A 65 -11.06 9.96 -1.73
CA ILE A 65 -9.59 9.92 -1.75
C ILE A 65 -8.96 11.31 -1.49
N PRO A 66 -9.40 12.42 -2.14
CA PRO A 66 -8.89 13.76 -1.83
C PRO A 66 -9.12 14.22 -0.38
N ALA A 67 -10.18 13.74 0.28
CA ALA A 67 -10.43 14.07 1.68
C ALA A 67 -9.47 13.32 2.62
N PHE A 68 -9.16 12.06 2.31
CA PHE A 68 -8.18 11.27 3.06
C PHE A 68 -6.77 11.90 3.05
N PHE A 69 -6.29 12.35 1.88
CA PHE A 69 -5.00 13.04 1.77
C PHE A 69 -4.97 14.37 2.55
N LYS A 70 -6.07 15.13 2.54
CA LYS A 70 -6.22 16.33 3.38
C LYS A 70 -6.12 16.03 4.87
N THR A 71 -6.70 14.93 5.35
CA THR A 71 -6.57 14.50 6.76
C THR A 71 -5.12 14.21 7.14
N LEU A 72 -4.30 13.72 6.20
CA LEU A 72 -2.86 13.52 6.38
C LEU A 72 -2.02 14.79 6.16
N ASN A 73 -2.64 15.96 5.91
CA ASN A 73 -1.97 17.19 5.49
C ASN A 73 -1.07 17.03 4.26
N GLN A 74 -1.50 16.20 3.30
CA GLN A 74 -0.80 15.95 2.05
C GLN A 74 -1.58 16.52 0.86
N ASP A 75 -0.86 17.13 -0.09
CA ASP A 75 -1.40 17.48 -1.39
C ASP A 75 -1.51 16.24 -2.27
N LEU A 76 -2.62 16.14 -3.00
CA LEU A 76 -2.84 15.09 -3.98
C LEU A 76 -2.25 15.54 -5.32
N PRO A 77 -1.42 14.72 -6.01
CA PRO A 77 -0.85 15.07 -7.31
C PRO A 77 -1.94 15.15 -8.40
N ASP A 78 -1.58 15.62 -9.59
CA ASP A 78 -2.50 15.62 -10.73
C ASP A 78 -3.01 14.20 -11.04
N LEU A 79 -4.31 14.12 -11.33
CA LEU A 79 -5.10 12.89 -11.40
C LEU A 79 -5.50 12.51 -12.82
N VAL A 80 -5.03 13.23 -13.84
CA VAL A 80 -5.34 12.91 -15.24
C VAL A 80 -4.10 12.38 -15.92
N ASP A 81 -4.13 11.11 -16.32
CA ASP A 81 -3.16 10.59 -17.28
C ASP A 81 -3.56 11.08 -18.68
N GLY A 82 -3.03 12.25 -19.04
CA GLY A 82 -3.29 12.89 -20.32
C GLY A 82 -2.77 12.13 -21.54
N GLU A 83 -1.87 11.17 -21.38
CA GLU A 83 -1.40 10.30 -22.47
C GLU A 83 -2.35 9.11 -22.68
N THR A 84 -2.74 8.43 -21.59
CA THR A 84 -3.82 7.43 -21.62
C THR A 84 -5.11 8.06 -22.17
N GLN A 85 -5.51 9.26 -21.71
CA GLN A 85 -6.73 9.92 -22.17
C GLN A 85 -6.70 10.25 -23.67
N LYS A 86 -5.56 10.76 -24.20
CA LYS A 86 -5.39 10.97 -25.65
C LYS A 86 -5.51 9.66 -26.44
N SER A 87 -4.93 8.58 -25.91
CA SER A 87 -4.97 7.26 -26.55
C SER A 87 -6.38 6.67 -26.56
N LEU A 88 -7.12 6.78 -25.46
CA LEU A 88 -8.52 6.34 -25.35
C LEU A 88 -9.43 7.04 -26.37
N ASN A 89 -9.21 8.33 -26.64
CA ASN A 89 -9.96 9.10 -27.64
C ASN A 89 -9.71 8.67 -29.10
N ILE A 90 -8.72 7.82 -29.38
CA ILE A 90 -8.45 7.29 -30.73
C ILE A 90 -9.19 5.97 -30.96
N PHE A 91 -9.51 5.23 -29.90
CA PHE A 91 -10.15 3.92 -29.99
C PHE A 91 -11.66 4.01 -30.28
N VAL A 92 -12.22 2.93 -30.83
CA VAL A 92 -13.68 2.76 -30.89
C VAL A 92 -14.20 2.60 -29.46
N GLY A 93 -15.36 3.19 -29.13
CA GLY A 93 -15.89 3.27 -27.75
C GLY A 93 -15.82 1.96 -26.95
N ALA A 94 -16.17 0.83 -27.56
CA ALA A 94 -16.05 -0.51 -26.96
C ALA A 94 -14.63 -0.83 -26.43
N GLN A 95 -13.60 -0.50 -27.21
CA GLN A 95 -12.20 -0.76 -26.89
C GLN A 95 -11.69 0.19 -25.80
N ALA A 96 -12.06 1.47 -25.87
CA ALA A 96 -11.75 2.45 -24.83
C ALA A 96 -12.36 2.04 -23.48
N ALA A 97 -13.64 1.64 -23.51
CA ALA A 97 -14.39 1.23 -22.34
C ALA A 97 -13.85 -0.07 -21.71
N GLN A 98 -13.54 -1.08 -22.54
CA GLN A 98 -12.87 -2.30 -22.10
C GLN A 98 -11.53 -1.99 -21.41
N LEU A 99 -10.65 -1.21 -22.06
CA LEU A 99 -9.36 -0.83 -21.49
C LEU A 99 -9.52 -0.04 -20.18
N CYS A 100 -10.55 0.79 -20.08
CA CYS A 100 -10.86 1.53 -18.88
C CYS A 100 -11.35 0.65 -17.73
N ARG A 101 -12.26 -0.29 -17.98
CA ARG A 101 -12.67 -1.29 -16.98
C ARG A 101 -11.46 -2.08 -16.48
N ASP A 102 -10.65 -2.62 -17.38
CA ASP A 102 -9.52 -3.46 -17.03
C ASP A 102 -8.45 -2.67 -16.22
N LYS A 103 -8.24 -1.38 -16.54
CA LYS A 103 -7.42 -0.45 -15.72
C LYS A 103 -8.02 -0.18 -14.34
N LEU A 104 -9.34 0.01 -14.25
CA LEU A 104 -10.05 0.28 -12.98
C LEU A 104 -10.03 -0.93 -12.05
N ASP A 105 -10.28 -2.13 -12.58
CA ASP A 105 -10.22 -3.39 -11.83
C ASP A 105 -8.81 -3.66 -11.28
N ALA A 106 -7.77 -3.48 -12.10
CA ALA A 106 -6.39 -3.61 -11.66
C ALA A 106 -6.02 -2.61 -10.55
N ALA A 107 -6.44 -1.34 -10.70
CA ALA A 107 -6.16 -0.31 -9.71
C ALA A 107 -6.97 -0.52 -8.40
N TYR A 108 -8.22 -0.99 -8.50
CA TYR A 108 -9.04 -1.32 -7.34
C TYR A 108 -8.50 -2.54 -6.58
N ALA A 109 -8.04 -3.58 -7.29
CA ALA A 109 -7.40 -4.74 -6.68
C ALA A 109 -6.11 -4.36 -5.93
N ALA A 110 -5.28 -3.48 -6.53
CA ALA A 110 -4.09 -2.94 -5.88
C ALA A 110 -4.43 -2.13 -4.62
N TYR A 111 -5.45 -1.26 -4.70
CA TYR A 111 -5.96 -0.52 -3.55
C TYR A 111 -6.47 -1.45 -2.43
N GLY A 112 -7.29 -2.45 -2.76
CA GLY A 112 -7.83 -3.39 -1.77
C GLY A 112 -6.73 -4.17 -1.03
N ALA A 113 -5.71 -4.64 -1.77
CA ALA A 113 -4.56 -5.32 -1.17
C ALA A 113 -3.78 -4.41 -0.21
N GLN A 114 -3.50 -3.17 -0.61
CA GLN A 114 -2.75 -2.23 0.23
C GLN A 114 -3.58 -1.68 1.40
N SER A 115 -4.88 -1.50 1.22
CA SER A 115 -5.83 -1.08 2.26
C SER A 115 -5.89 -2.11 3.40
N ALA A 116 -5.87 -3.41 3.07
CA ALA A 116 -5.78 -4.48 4.06
C ALA A 116 -4.44 -4.45 4.83
N ILE A 117 -3.31 -4.19 4.16
CA ILE A 117 -2.00 -4.05 4.83
C ILE A 117 -2.00 -2.81 5.74
N TYR A 118 -2.49 -1.68 5.23
CA TYR A 118 -2.61 -0.41 5.93
C TYR A 118 -3.43 -0.54 7.22
N LEU A 119 -4.63 -1.12 7.17
CA LEU A 119 -5.50 -1.32 8.34
C LEU A 119 -4.83 -2.10 9.48
N ASN A 120 -3.96 -3.06 9.15
CA ASN A 120 -3.27 -3.89 10.14
C ASN A 120 -1.93 -3.29 10.61
N SER A 121 -1.43 -2.24 9.96
CA SER A 121 -0.05 -1.74 10.14
C SER A 121 0.05 -0.23 10.43
N LYS A 122 -1.01 0.54 10.20
CA LYS A 122 -1.02 2.00 10.37
C LYS A 122 -0.81 2.41 11.84
N PRO A 123 -0.26 3.61 12.11
CA PRO A 123 -0.33 4.23 13.42
C PRO A 123 -1.78 4.44 13.89
N ALA A 124 -2.02 4.40 15.20
CA ALA A 124 -3.36 4.47 15.78
C ALA A 124 -4.07 5.82 15.61
N ASP A 125 -3.30 6.90 15.39
CA ASP A 125 -3.76 8.26 15.13
C ASP A 125 -4.09 8.52 13.65
N TRP A 126 -3.77 7.58 12.75
CA TRP A 126 -4.04 7.73 11.32
C TRP A 126 -5.47 7.34 10.96
N PRO A 127 -6.12 8.02 9.99
CA PRO A 127 -7.49 7.75 9.57
C PRO A 127 -7.68 6.32 9.05
N ASP A 128 -8.93 5.86 8.99
CA ASP A 128 -9.27 4.63 8.26
C ASP A 128 -9.26 4.87 6.74
N PRO A 129 -8.90 3.85 5.94
CA PRO A 129 -8.91 3.98 4.49
C PRO A 129 -10.36 4.19 4.01
N PRO A 130 -10.61 5.02 2.99
CA PRO A 130 -11.97 5.30 2.55
C PRO A 130 -12.64 4.06 1.95
N GLU A 131 -13.90 3.83 2.28
CA GLU A 131 -14.68 2.80 1.61
C GLU A 131 -14.90 3.19 0.14
N ILE A 132 -14.53 2.28 -0.77
CA ILE A 132 -14.71 2.43 -2.21
C ILE A 132 -15.48 1.20 -2.70
N SER A 133 -16.53 1.41 -3.50
CA SER A 133 -17.39 0.33 -3.96
C SER A 133 -16.65 -0.60 -4.94
N ASN A 134 -16.78 -1.91 -4.73
CA ASN A 134 -16.37 -2.97 -5.64
C ASN A 134 -17.44 -3.34 -6.69
N ALA A 135 -18.53 -2.57 -6.80
CA ALA A 135 -19.55 -2.81 -7.82
C ALA A 135 -18.92 -2.74 -9.23
N PRO A 136 -19.43 -3.50 -10.22
CA PRO A 136 -18.93 -3.41 -11.59
C PRO A 136 -18.86 -1.97 -12.12
N TRP A 137 -17.80 -1.64 -12.87
CA TRP A 137 -17.64 -0.32 -13.52
C TRP A 137 -18.56 -0.13 -14.73
N CYS A 138 -19.13 -1.23 -15.21
CA CYS A 138 -20.03 -1.34 -16.35
C CYS A 138 -21.16 -2.31 -16.01
N SER A 139 -22.35 -2.11 -16.56
CA SER A 139 -23.49 -3.01 -16.41
C SER A 139 -23.55 -4.10 -17.49
N SER A 140 -22.79 -3.96 -18.58
CA SER A 140 -22.60 -4.97 -19.64
C SER A 140 -21.13 -5.37 -19.84
N GLU A 141 -20.91 -6.54 -20.44
CA GLU A 141 -19.58 -7.12 -20.73
C GLU A 141 -18.68 -6.20 -21.59
N TYR A 142 -19.27 -5.42 -22.49
CA TYR A 142 -18.54 -4.52 -23.39
C TYR A 142 -18.62 -3.05 -22.97
N CYS A 143 -19.23 -2.76 -21.82
CA CYS A 143 -19.41 -1.42 -21.29
C CYS A 143 -20.17 -0.45 -22.21
N LEU A 144 -20.93 -0.95 -23.20
CA LEU A 144 -21.52 -0.17 -24.30
C LEU A 144 -22.74 0.69 -23.90
N GLU A 145 -22.81 1.12 -22.65
CA GLU A 145 -23.92 1.89 -22.09
C GLU A 145 -23.67 3.40 -22.27
N PHE A 146 -23.69 3.86 -23.53
CA PHE A 146 -23.43 5.25 -23.93
C PHE A 146 -24.54 5.79 -24.85
#